data_AF-A0A0K2SH36-F1
#
_entry.id   AF-A0A0K2SH36-F1
#
_cell.length_a   1.000
_cell.length_b   1.000
_cell.length_c   1.000
_cell.angle_alpha   90.00
_cell.angle_beta   90.00
_cell.angle_gamma   90.00
#
_symmetry.space_group_name_H-M   'P 1'
#
loop_
_entity.id
_entity.type
_entity.pdbx_description
1 polymer ?
#
loop_
_entity_poly.entity_id
_entity_poly.type
_entity_poly.pdbx_seq_one_letter_code
_entity_poly.pdbx_strand_id
1 'polypeptide(L)'
;MSRRAGRRPPAVLLVVLLALTATAGRVRAADITATGIWSETIDASDLTAGPGSELQSMYESPLGTLSLAIANTAGASWQVTVRRSDVYWWPDFILEVQRTSAGTGTGTASGGDSYVIVGAADNPFFTGTGDVSGVEVQVRLSGVSLSVPPDTYTTALVYTVVAL
;
A
#
# COMPACT_ATOMS: atom_id res chain seq x y z
N MET A 1 29.99 51.88 49.90
CA MET A 1 30.52 51.07 48.78
C MET A 1 29.88 49.68 48.84
N SER A 2 29.06 49.30 47.87
CA SER A 2 28.63 47.90 47.69
C SER A 2 28.17 47.71 46.24
N ARG A 3 29.06 47.14 45.41
CA ARG A 3 28.77 46.76 44.02
C ARG A 3 28.07 45.40 44.04
N ARG A 4 26.80 45.34 43.62
CA ARG A 4 26.13 44.06 43.36
C ARG A 4 26.74 43.42 42.11
N ALA A 5 27.42 42.30 42.31
CA ALA A 5 27.96 41.47 41.24
C ALA A 5 26.81 40.79 40.48
N GLY A 6 26.62 41.18 39.21
CA GLY A 6 25.72 40.50 38.28
C GLY A 6 26.24 39.10 37.99
N ARG A 7 25.59 38.09 38.58
CA ARG A 7 25.90 36.67 38.39
C ARG A 7 25.41 36.27 36.99
N ARG A 8 26.30 36.32 35.99
CA ARG A 8 26.02 35.80 34.65
C ARG A 8 25.73 34.29 34.77
N PRO A 9 24.65 33.76 34.19
CA PRO A 9 24.46 32.32 34.15
C PRO A 9 25.64 31.67 33.41
N PRO A 10 26.10 30.48 33.83
CA PRO A 10 27.25 29.83 33.21
C PRO A 10 26.92 29.49 31.75
N ALA A 11 27.73 29.98 30.81
CA ALA A 11 27.58 29.76 29.37
C ALA A 11 27.47 28.25 29.00
N VAL A 12 27.99 27.37 29.84
CA VAL A 12 27.90 25.91 29.72
C VAL A 12 26.44 25.41 29.81
N LEU A 13 25.59 26.00 30.64
CA LEU A 13 24.19 25.59 30.79
C LEU A 13 23.37 25.94 29.54
N LEU A 14 23.72 27.03 28.84
CA LEU A 14 23.07 27.46 27.59
C LEU A 14 23.48 26.57 26.41
N VAL A 15 24.74 26.13 26.36
CA VAL A 15 25.26 25.23 25.31
C VAL A 15 24.67 23.82 25.43
N VAL A 16 24.49 23.30 26.65
CA VAL A 16 23.84 22.00 26.87
C VAL A 16 22.34 22.04 26.51
N LEU A 17 21.63 23.14 26.79
CA LEU A 17 20.24 23.30 26.35
C LEU A 17 20.09 23.41 24.81
N LEU A 18 21.05 24.04 24.12
CA LEU A 18 21.07 24.14 22.65
C LEU A 18 21.41 22.79 21.99
N ALA A 19 22.26 21.98 22.62
CA ALA A 19 22.63 20.66 22.14
C ALA A 19 21.49 19.63 22.28
N LEU A 20 20.61 19.78 23.28
CA LEU A 20 19.46 18.90 23.49
C LEU A 20 18.30 19.15 22.50
N THR A 21 18.24 20.30 21.83
CA THR A 21 17.20 20.59 20.82
C THR A 21 17.55 20.09 19.41
N ALA A 22 18.77 19.58 19.19
CA ALA A 22 19.26 19.21 17.86
C ALA A 22 18.88 17.78 17.42
N THR A 23 18.27 16.97 18.29
CA THR A 23 17.72 15.65 17.93
C THR A 23 16.21 15.68 17.78
N ALA A 24 15.66 16.75 17.20
CA ALA A 24 14.34 16.69 16.59
C ALA A 24 14.40 15.68 15.45
N GLY A 25 14.14 14.40 15.76
CA GLY A 25 13.94 13.37 14.75
C GLY A 25 12.91 13.91 13.76
N ARG A 26 13.30 14.01 12.48
CA ARG A 26 12.36 14.42 11.44
C ARG A 26 11.30 13.32 11.36
N VAL A 27 10.11 13.58 11.88
CA VAL A 27 8.93 12.78 11.53
C VAL A 27 8.69 13.04 10.05
N ARG A 28 9.10 12.10 9.21
CA ARG A 28 8.83 12.13 7.78
C ARG A 28 7.52 11.37 7.58
N ALA A 29 6.45 12.09 7.27
CA ALA A 29 5.18 11.47 6.93
C ALA A 29 5.13 11.30 5.40
N ALA A 30 5.20 10.06 4.94
CA ALA A 30 4.83 9.74 3.56
C ALA A 30 3.32 9.51 3.53
N ASP A 31 2.66 10.08 2.54
CA ASP A 31 1.24 9.87 2.30
C ASP A 31 1.07 8.86 1.17
N ILE A 32 0.11 7.95 1.32
CA ILE A 32 -0.31 7.06 0.24
C ILE A 32 -1.76 7.34 -0.12
N THR A 33 -2.03 7.46 -1.41
CA THR A 33 -3.38 7.54 -1.97
C THR A 33 -3.60 6.35 -2.88
N ALA A 34 -4.73 5.66 -2.72
CA ALA A 34 -5.16 4.58 -3.58
C ALA A 34 -6.52 4.92 -4.18
N THR A 35 -6.66 4.71 -5.49
CA THR A 35 -7.91 4.96 -6.22
C THR A 35 -8.19 3.80 -7.17
N GLY A 36 -9.47 3.63 -7.52
CA GLY A 36 -9.92 2.57 -8.41
C GLY A 36 -10.81 1.54 -7.70
N ILE A 37 -11.61 0.85 -8.50
CA ILE A 37 -12.52 -0.22 -8.07
C ILE A 37 -12.56 -1.25 -9.19
N TRP A 38 -12.61 -2.52 -8.82
CA TRP A 38 -12.87 -3.63 -9.75
C TRP A 38 -14.06 -4.44 -9.25
N SER A 39 -14.86 -4.94 -10.18
CA SER A 39 -15.98 -5.83 -9.92
C SER A 39 -16.13 -6.81 -11.08
N GLU A 40 -16.51 -8.05 -10.79
CA GLU A 40 -16.74 -9.11 -11.77
C GLU A 40 -18.12 -9.74 -11.53
N THR A 41 -18.86 -10.01 -12.60
CA THR A 41 -20.14 -10.75 -12.50
C THR A 41 -19.91 -12.13 -13.09
N ILE A 42 -20.05 -13.16 -12.26
CA ILE A 42 -19.84 -14.54 -12.67
C ILE A 42 -21.22 -15.18 -12.91
N ASP A 43 -21.48 -15.59 -14.15
CA ASP A 43 -22.75 -16.15 -14.58
C ASP A 43 -22.61 -17.35 -15.54
N ALA A 44 -23.69 -17.71 -16.24
CA ALA A 44 -23.70 -18.85 -17.15
C ALA A 44 -22.75 -18.70 -18.35
N SER A 45 -22.35 -17.48 -18.70
CA SER A 45 -21.38 -17.21 -19.76
C SER A 45 -19.94 -17.60 -19.37
N ASP A 46 -19.67 -17.73 -18.06
CA ASP A 46 -18.38 -18.15 -17.53
C ASP A 46 -18.21 -19.67 -17.46
N LEU A 47 -19.21 -20.42 -17.91
CA LEU A 47 -19.13 -21.87 -18.02
C LEU A 47 -18.14 -22.27 -19.13
N THR A 48 -17.14 -23.06 -18.76
CA THR A 48 -16.02 -23.48 -19.64
C THR A 48 -16.45 -24.28 -20.88
N ALA A 49 -17.56 -25.01 -20.82
CA ALA A 49 -18.08 -25.83 -21.92
C ALA A 49 -19.63 -25.84 -22.01
N GLY A 50 -20.30 -24.90 -21.34
CA GLY A 50 -21.76 -24.79 -21.31
C GLY A 50 -22.43 -25.51 -20.11
N PRO A 51 -23.75 -25.78 -20.17
CA PRO A 51 -24.49 -26.29 -19.02
C PRO A 51 -23.89 -27.57 -18.43
N GLY A 52 -23.64 -27.56 -17.11
CA GLY A 52 -23.05 -28.69 -16.39
C GLY A 52 -21.52 -28.76 -16.45
N SER A 53 -20.85 -27.85 -17.16
CA SER A 53 -19.40 -27.68 -17.04
C SER A 53 -19.03 -26.84 -15.83
N GLU A 54 -17.74 -26.82 -15.47
CA GLU A 54 -17.24 -25.89 -14.46
C GLU A 54 -17.17 -24.44 -14.96
N LEU A 55 -16.96 -23.51 -14.01
CA LEU A 55 -16.68 -22.10 -14.29
C LEU A 55 -15.22 -21.86 -14.66
N GLN A 56 -14.95 -20.77 -15.36
CA GLN A 56 -13.61 -20.19 -15.43
C GLN A 56 -13.12 -19.93 -13.99
N SER A 57 -11.92 -20.41 -13.68
CA SER A 57 -11.42 -20.43 -12.30
C SER A 57 -10.70 -19.16 -11.86
N MET A 58 -10.45 -18.24 -12.80
CA MET A 58 -9.59 -17.06 -12.62
C MET A 58 -10.12 -15.88 -13.41
N TYR A 59 -10.15 -14.71 -12.79
CA TYR A 59 -10.58 -13.44 -13.37
C TYR A 59 -9.57 -12.36 -13.04
N GLU A 60 -9.33 -11.46 -13.98
CA GLU A 60 -8.28 -10.47 -13.89
C GLU A 60 -8.84 -9.11 -14.28
N SER A 61 -8.55 -8.08 -13.48
CA SER A 61 -8.96 -6.73 -13.80
C SER A 61 -8.23 -6.23 -15.05
N PRO A 62 -8.82 -5.30 -15.82
CA PRO A 62 -8.08 -4.55 -16.82
C PRO A 62 -6.84 -3.85 -16.23
N LEU A 63 -5.84 -3.57 -17.07
CA LEU A 63 -4.68 -2.76 -16.67
C LEU A 63 -5.13 -1.34 -16.27
N GLY A 64 -4.45 -0.74 -15.29
CA GLY A 64 -4.76 0.61 -14.82
C GLY A 64 -6.06 0.73 -14.01
N THR A 65 -6.70 -0.38 -13.62
CA THR A 65 -7.95 -0.37 -12.83
C THR A 65 -7.74 0.28 -11.46
N LEU A 66 -6.57 0.05 -10.83
CA LEU A 66 -6.17 0.69 -9.59
C LEU A 66 -4.95 1.57 -9.84
N SER A 67 -4.86 2.68 -9.12
CA SER A 67 -3.73 3.61 -9.19
C SER A 67 -3.33 4.08 -7.79
N LEU A 68 -2.03 3.99 -7.51
CA LEU A 68 -1.41 4.43 -6.27
C LEU A 68 -0.55 5.69 -6.50
N ALA A 69 -0.51 6.56 -5.49
CA ALA A 69 0.41 7.67 -5.40
C ALA A 69 1.04 7.72 -4.00
N ILE A 70 2.34 7.99 -3.94
CA ILE A 70 3.11 8.20 -2.72
C ILE A 70 3.69 9.62 -2.77
N ALA A 71 3.41 10.42 -1.75
CA ALA A 71 3.79 11.83 -1.70
C ALA A 71 4.38 12.22 -0.35
N ASN A 72 4.94 13.44 -0.28
CA ASN A 72 5.49 14.03 0.94
C ASN A 72 6.67 13.23 1.55
N THR A 73 7.35 12.43 0.74
CA THR A 73 8.45 11.55 1.20
C THR A 73 9.74 12.32 1.51
N ALA A 74 9.89 13.54 0.97
CA ALA A 74 11.13 14.32 1.00
C ALA A 74 12.35 13.51 0.51
N GLY A 75 12.16 12.67 -0.51
CA GLY A 75 13.20 11.84 -1.12
C GLY A 75 13.58 10.59 -0.31
N ALA A 76 12.87 10.28 0.78
CA ALA A 76 13.17 9.10 1.60
C ALA A 76 12.83 7.79 0.89
N SER A 77 13.46 6.71 1.34
CA SER A 77 13.09 5.34 0.97
C SER A 77 11.85 4.89 1.73
N TRP A 78 11.04 4.06 1.08
CA TRP A 78 9.80 3.55 1.64
C TRP A 78 9.47 2.17 1.10
N GLN A 79 8.57 1.47 1.80
CA GLN A 79 7.97 0.22 1.40
C GLN A 79 6.45 0.36 1.44
N VAL A 80 5.77 -0.26 0.47
CA VAL A 80 4.33 -0.42 0.47
C VAL A 80 3.99 -1.87 0.85
N THR A 81 3.12 -2.02 1.84
CA THR A 81 2.44 -3.28 2.15
C THR A 81 1.01 -3.25 1.64
N VAL A 82 0.45 -4.43 1.40
CA VAL A 82 -0.95 -4.61 1.00
C VAL A 82 -1.60 -5.69 1.85
N ARG A 83 -2.86 -5.47 2.22
CA ARG A 83 -3.73 -6.47 2.84
C ARG A 83 -5.17 -6.30 2.38
N ARG A 84 -5.95 -7.36 2.52
CA ARG A 84 -7.40 -7.30 2.37
C ARG A 84 -8.04 -6.82 3.67
N SER A 85 -9.24 -6.27 3.57
CA SER A 85 -10.08 -5.90 4.69
C SER A 85 -11.53 -6.17 4.33
N ASP A 86 -12.06 -7.26 4.88
CA ASP A 86 -13.42 -7.74 4.64
C ASP A 86 -14.01 -8.33 5.93
N VAL A 87 -15.34 -8.45 5.92
CA VAL A 87 -16.09 -9.14 6.98
C VAL A 87 -16.19 -10.63 6.66
N TYR A 88 -16.39 -10.96 5.39
CA TYR A 88 -16.54 -12.32 4.90
C TYR A 88 -15.85 -12.46 3.54
N TRP A 89 -15.02 -13.48 3.44
CA TRP A 89 -14.31 -13.85 2.22
C TRP A 89 -14.33 -15.36 2.08
N TRP A 90 -14.67 -15.86 0.88
CA TRP A 90 -14.70 -17.30 0.66
C TRP A 90 -13.29 -17.90 0.81
N PRO A 91 -13.10 -18.99 1.57
CA PRO A 91 -11.76 -19.53 1.85
C PRO A 91 -10.97 -19.96 0.62
N ASP A 92 -11.66 -20.42 -0.44
CA ASP A 92 -10.98 -20.87 -1.67
C ASP A 92 -10.59 -19.70 -2.58
N PHE A 93 -11.13 -18.50 -2.34
CA PHE A 93 -10.78 -17.33 -3.12
C PHE A 93 -9.38 -16.83 -2.78
N ILE A 94 -8.50 -16.86 -3.78
CA ILE A 94 -7.16 -16.32 -3.72
C ILE A 94 -7.17 -14.98 -4.46
N LEU A 95 -6.99 -13.90 -3.70
CA LEU A 95 -6.86 -12.55 -4.23
C LEU A 95 -5.38 -12.22 -4.37
N GLU A 96 -4.98 -11.73 -5.54
CA GLU A 96 -3.59 -11.37 -5.83
C GLU A 96 -3.51 -9.98 -6.45
N VAL A 97 -2.39 -9.29 -6.21
CA VAL A 97 -2.12 -7.98 -6.81
C VAL A 97 -0.76 -7.91 -7.49
N GLN A 98 -0.83 -7.23 -8.62
CA GLN A 98 0.15 -6.79 -9.59
C GLN A 98 0.57 -5.32 -9.60
N ARG A 99 1.84 -4.92 -9.66
CA ARG A 99 2.17 -3.64 -10.32
C ARG A 99 2.29 -3.86 -11.81
N THR A 100 1.71 -2.95 -12.58
CA THR A 100 1.80 -2.95 -14.06
C THR A 100 2.49 -1.71 -14.61
N SER A 101 2.78 -0.74 -13.74
CA SER A 101 3.55 0.47 -14.06
C SER A 101 4.38 0.90 -12.86
N ALA A 102 5.56 1.45 -13.13
CA ALA A 102 6.38 2.10 -12.12
C ALA A 102 5.85 3.48 -11.69
N GLY A 103 4.86 4.01 -12.40
CA GLY A 103 4.42 5.39 -12.26
C GLY A 103 5.46 6.40 -12.74
N THR A 104 5.24 7.65 -12.38
CA THR A 104 6.11 8.78 -12.72
C THR A 104 6.27 9.71 -11.53
N GLY A 105 7.35 10.49 -11.49
CA GLY A 105 7.61 11.44 -10.40
C GLY A 105 9.08 11.78 -10.25
N THR A 106 9.42 12.34 -9.09
CA THR A 106 10.83 12.58 -8.70
C THR A 106 11.46 11.35 -8.06
N GLY A 107 10.62 10.40 -7.66
CA GLY A 107 10.99 9.14 -7.04
C GLY A 107 11.09 7.95 -8.00
N THR A 108 11.24 6.77 -7.41
CA THR A 108 11.27 5.48 -8.09
C THR A 108 10.40 4.48 -7.35
N ALA A 109 9.88 3.49 -8.08
CA ALA A 109 9.17 2.37 -7.50
C ALA A 109 9.65 1.06 -8.15
N SER A 110 9.97 0.07 -7.32
CA SER A 110 10.66 -1.16 -7.70
C SER A 110 10.06 -2.38 -7.01
N GLY A 111 9.97 -3.49 -7.74
CA GLY A 111 9.32 -4.72 -7.31
C GLY A 111 7.80 -4.67 -7.50
N GLY A 112 7.13 -5.74 -7.07
CA GLY A 112 5.68 -5.90 -7.25
C GLY A 112 5.27 -6.24 -8.69
N ASP A 113 6.20 -6.44 -9.62
CA ASP A 113 5.93 -6.74 -11.04
C ASP A 113 5.47 -8.20 -11.28
N SER A 114 5.11 -8.90 -10.21
CA SER A 114 4.55 -10.25 -10.23
C SER A 114 3.47 -10.34 -9.17
N TYR A 115 2.44 -11.14 -9.43
CA TYR A 115 1.34 -11.35 -8.51
C TYR A 115 1.80 -11.79 -7.13
N VAL A 116 1.35 -11.05 -6.11
CA VAL A 116 1.49 -11.41 -4.70
C VAL A 116 0.12 -11.70 -4.10
N ILE A 117 0.02 -12.76 -3.30
CA ILE A 117 -1.23 -13.12 -2.61
C ILE A 117 -1.53 -12.08 -1.52
N VAL A 118 -2.77 -11.60 -1.50
CA VAL A 118 -3.25 -10.63 -0.52
C VAL A 118 -4.08 -11.33 0.55
N GLY A 119 -3.47 -11.52 1.71
CA GLY A 119 -4.14 -12.02 2.92
C GLY A 119 -4.75 -10.91 3.78
N ALA A 120 -5.28 -11.29 4.95
CA ALA A 120 -5.78 -10.34 5.95
C ALA A 120 -4.66 -9.61 6.72
N ALA A 121 -3.45 -10.14 6.69
CA ALA A 121 -2.25 -9.51 7.25
C ALA A 121 -1.52 -8.67 6.19
N ASP A 122 -0.74 -7.67 6.64
CA ASP A 122 0.13 -6.88 5.78
C ASP A 122 1.19 -7.75 5.11
N ASN A 123 1.21 -7.74 3.78
CA ASN A 123 2.23 -8.41 2.97
C ASN A 123 3.08 -7.36 2.23
N PRO A 124 4.41 -7.52 2.19
CA PRO A 124 5.28 -6.73 1.32
C PRO A 124 4.79 -6.76 -0.14
N PHE A 125 4.66 -5.59 -0.76
CA PHE A 125 4.25 -5.49 -2.16
C PHE A 125 5.36 -4.93 -3.04
N PHE A 126 5.78 -3.69 -2.80
CA PHE A 126 6.88 -3.06 -3.53
C PHE A 126 7.58 -2.01 -2.67
N THR A 127 8.70 -1.50 -3.16
CA THR A 127 9.51 -0.48 -2.48
C THR A 127 9.79 0.69 -3.40
N GLY A 128 10.30 1.77 -2.83
CA GLY A 128 10.71 2.91 -3.63
C GLY A 128 11.40 4.00 -2.85
N THR A 129 11.61 5.11 -3.54
CA THR A 129 12.21 6.33 -3.01
C THR A 129 11.48 7.53 -3.57
N GLY A 130 11.45 8.66 -2.85
CA GLY A 130 10.88 9.90 -3.38
C GLY A 130 9.38 9.82 -3.69
N ASP A 131 8.85 10.86 -4.32
CA ASP A 131 7.43 10.95 -4.63
C ASP A 131 7.14 10.33 -6.00
N VAL A 132 6.13 9.46 -6.06
CA VAL A 132 5.69 8.75 -7.27
C VAL A 132 4.18 8.80 -7.39
N SER A 133 3.67 8.86 -8.62
CA SER A 133 2.24 8.92 -8.93
C SER A 133 1.91 8.06 -10.13
N GLY A 134 0.68 7.57 -10.23
CA GLY A 134 0.27 6.71 -11.34
C GLY A 134 0.92 5.33 -11.32
N VAL A 135 1.22 4.81 -10.13
CA VAL A 135 1.64 3.41 -9.98
C VAL A 135 0.40 2.55 -10.20
N GLU A 136 0.28 2.00 -11.40
CA GLU A 136 -0.87 1.17 -11.77
C GLU A 136 -0.79 -0.21 -11.14
N VAL A 137 -1.93 -0.67 -10.64
CA VAL A 137 -2.10 -1.97 -10.00
C VAL A 137 -3.20 -2.76 -10.69
N GLN A 138 -2.94 -4.05 -10.87
CA GLN A 138 -3.88 -5.02 -11.42
C GLN A 138 -4.24 -6.05 -10.35
N VAL A 139 -5.49 -6.50 -10.35
CA VAL A 139 -6.02 -7.48 -9.40
C VAL A 139 -6.35 -8.76 -10.14
N ARG A 140 -6.12 -9.89 -9.47
CA ARG A 140 -6.55 -11.21 -9.95
C ARG A 140 -7.27 -11.95 -8.84
N LEU A 141 -8.41 -12.54 -9.18
CA LEU A 141 -9.14 -13.46 -8.33
C LEU A 141 -9.02 -14.86 -8.92
N SER A 142 -8.64 -15.84 -8.10
CA SER A 142 -8.67 -17.25 -8.47
C SER A 142 -9.35 -18.11 -7.41
N GLY A 143 -9.63 -19.37 -7.73
CA GLY A 143 -10.38 -20.29 -6.86
C GLY A 143 -11.90 -20.20 -7.04
N VAL A 144 -12.36 -19.55 -8.11
CA VAL A 144 -13.78 -19.57 -8.51
C VAL A 144 -14.15 -20.96 -9.01
N SER A 145 -15.29 -21.49 -8.56
CA SER A 145 -15.85 -22.77 -9.00
C SER A 145 -17.34 -22.84 -8.68
N LEU A 146 -18.04 -23.85 -9.22
CA LEU A 146 -19.44 -24.11 -8.86
C LEU A 146 -19.65 -24.50 -7.39
N SER A 147 -18.58 -24.83 -6.65
CA SER A 147 -18.64 -25.12 -5.21
C SER A 147 -18.73 -23.86 -4.35
N VAL A 148 -18.40 -22.69 -4.92
CA VAL A 148 -18.54 -21.41 -4.22
C VAL A 148 -20.01 -21.01 -4.19
N PRO A 149 -20.59 -20.72 -3.01
CA PRO A 149 -21.97 -20.27 -2.91
C PRO A 149 -22.19 -18.98 -3.70
N PRO A 150 -23.26 -18.88 -4.53
CA PRO A 150 -23.63 -17.64 -5.19
C PRO A 150 -23.92 -16.54 -4.17
N ASP A 151 -23.12 -15.48 -4.18
CA ASP A 151 -23.27 -14.30 -3.31
C ASP A 151 -22.45 -13.13 -3.86
N THR A 152 -22.58 -11.96 -3.23
CA THR A 152 -21.70 -10.81 -3.45
C THR A 152 -20.58 -10.80 -2.42
N TYR A 153 -19.36 -11.04 -2.88
CA TYR A 153 -18.15 -10.97 -2.05
C TYR A 153 -17.47 -9.62 -2.24
N THR A 154 -17.19 -8.90 -1.17
CA THR A 154 -16.58 -7.56 -1.22
C THR A 154 -15.44 -7.46 -0.23
N THR A 155 -14.33 -6.88 -0.67
CA THR A 155 -13.17 -6.58 0.18
C THR A 155 -12.55 -5.24 -0.22
N ALA A 156 -11.92 -4.57 0.74
CA ALA A 156 -11.08 -3.42 0.48
C ALA A 156 -9.61 -3.84 0.47
N LEU A 157 -8.88 -3.45 -0.58
CA LEU A 157 -7.42 -3.50 -0.58
C LEU A 157 -6.89 -2.29 0.19
N VAL A 158 -6.20 -2.55 1.29
CA VAL A 158 -5.57 -1.52 2.13
C VAL A 158 -4.09 -1.51 1.84
N TYR A 159 -3.60 -0.36 1.40
CA TYR A 159 -2.18 -0.12 1.17
C TYR A 159 -1.61 0.76 2.27
N THR A 160 -0.47 0.36 2.82
CA THR A 160 0.24 1.12 3.85
C THR A 160 1.63 1.47 3.34
N VAL A 161 2.01 2.75 3.45
CA VAL A 161 3.39 3.19 3.21
C VAL A 161 4.13 3.27 4.53
N VAL A 162 5.32 2.65 4.59
CA VAL A 162 6.20 2.68 5.76
C VAL A 162 7.59 3.15 5.36
N ALA A 163 8.25 3.89 6.24
CA ALA A 163 9.63 4.33 6.03
C ALA A 163 10.60 3.14 6.16
N LEU A 164 11.66 3.15 5.33
CA LEU A 164 12.79 2.23 5.41
C LEU A 164 14.04 2.91 6.00
#